data_AF-A0A9D6H709-F1
#
_entry.id   AF-A0A9D6H709-F1
#
_cell.length_a   1.000
_cell.length_b   1.000
_cell.length_c   1.000
_cell.angle_alpha   90.00
_cell.angle_beta   90.00
_cell.angle_gamma   90.00
#
_symmetry.space_group_name_H-M   'P 1'
#
loop_
_entity.id
_entity.type
_entity.pdbx_description
1 polymer ?
#
loop_
_entity_poly.entity_id
_entity_poly.type
_entity_poly.pdbx_seq_one_letter_code
_entity_poly.pdbx_strand_id
1 'polypeptide(L)'
;MGCTIDHLRADHRLTVLKAFRDADGAACPAGETPVLRRMSLDWGAQRIRLEWERDGAAEVFSFDLRASEGPGNGRMREYFAVGEAVPDPAEQAAAVAALEPPPPAAEPVRAAGRWDEALERVWALAFRGRFEEAAEQLRWVDEGPAPRVAAALTELAERAAAAPNPAVFEWLRERAVDAWYGWGSQATSGGDGAARMLEIKPALRRLDRLREQRAARP
;
A
#
# COMPACT_ATOMS: atom_id res chain seq x y z
N MET A 1 6.82 -2.19 -22.27
CA MET A 1 5.76 -2.94 -22.98
C MET A 1 5.73 -4.34 -22.40
N GLY A 2 4.68 -4.69 -21.67
CA GLY A 2 4.54 -6.03 -21.09
C GLY A 2 4.21 -7.04 -22.19
N CYS A 3 4.94 -8.15 -22.24
CA CYS A 3 4.60 -9.28 -23.10
C CYS A 3 3.33 -9.93 -22.51
N THR A 4 2.30 -10.13 -23.33
CA THR A 4 1.13 -10.94 -22.99
C THR A 4 1.19 -12.24 -23.77
N ILE A 5 1.04 -13.37 -23.09
CA ILE A 5 0.91 -14.69 -23.72
C ILE A 5 -0.50 -15.17 -23.42
N ASP A 6 -1.33 -15.29 -24.46
CA ASP A 6 -2.78 -15.49 -24.34
C ASP A 6 -3.45 -14.45 -23.41
N HIS A 7 -3.83 -14.85 -22.20
CA HIS A 7 -4.45 -14.01 -21.18
C HIS A 7 -3.55 -13.74 -19.98
N LEU A 8 -2.36 -14.35 -19.94
CA LEU A 8 -1.41 -14.19 -18.86
C LEU A 8 -0.78 -12.80 -18.92
N ARG A 9 -0.54 -12.24 -17.74
CA ARG A 9 0.09 -10.93 -17.56
C ARG A 9 1.15 -11.07 -16.46
N ALA A 10 2.29 -10.42 -16.67
CA ALA A 10 3.26 -10.25 -15.61
C ALA A 10 2.63 -9.48 -14.43
N ASP A 11 3.17 -9.71 -13.25
CA ASP A 11 2.79 -9.12 -11.97
C ASP A 11 1.34 -9.39 -11.59
N HIS A 12 0.84 -10.57 -11.94
CA HIS A 12 -0.48 -11.04 -11.52
C HIS A 12 -0.36 -12.38 -10.79
N ARG A 13 -1.19 -12.55 -9.76
CA ARG A 13 -1.36 -13.85 -9.11
C ARG A 13 -2.06 -14.79 -10.08
N LEU A 14 -1.52 -15.98 -10.28
CA LEU A 14 -2.15 -17.04 -11.05
C LEU A 14 -2.81 -18.03 -10.10
N THR A 15 -3.76 -18.80 -10.61
CA THR A 15 -4.23 -20.05 -9.99
C THR A 15 -4.04 -21.18 -11.00
N VAL A 16 -3.32 -22.23 -10.62
CA VAL A 16 -3.13 -23.42 -11.44
C VAL A 16 -4.39 -24.28 -11.38
N LEU A 17 -5.11 -24.37 -12.50
CA LEU A 17 -6.40 -25.06 -12.60
C LEU A 17 -6.23 -26.58 -12.79
N LYS A 18 -5.17 -26.99 -13.48
CA LYS A 18 -4.85 -28.39 -13.79
C LYS A 18 -3.38 -28.64 -13.52
N ALA A 19 -3.06 -29.78 -12.91
CA ALA A 19 -1.69 -30.18 -12.72
C ALA A 19 -1.01 -30.43 -14.07
N PHE A 20 0.27 -30.10 -14.18
CA PHE A 20 1.04 -30.30 -15.39
C PHE A 20 2.50 -30.65 -15.08
N ARG A 21 3.21 -31.08 -16.11
CA ARG A 21 4.66 -31.23 -16.11
C ARG A 21 5.21 -30.43 -17.27
N ASP A 22 6.28 -29.70 -17.05
CA ASP A 22 6.85 -28.81 -18.07
C ASP A 22 7.83 -29.55 -19.00
N ALA A 23 8.40 -28.81 -19.95
CA ALA A 23 9.33 -29.36 -20.93
C ALA A 23 10.65 -29.86 -20.30
N ASP A 24 11.00 -29.38 -19.12
CA ASP A 24 12.20 -29.78 -18.37
C ASP A 24 11.89 -30.87 -17.33
N GLY A 25 10.62 -31.31 -17.25
CA GLY A 25 10.16 -32.38 -16.39
C GLY A 25 9.74 -31.94 -14.99
N ALA A 26 9.73 -30.64 -14.67
CA ALA A 26 9.24 -30.12 -13.40
C ALA A 26 7.72 -30.26 -13.31
N ALA A 27 7.22 -30.82 -12.21
CA ALA A 27 5.79 -30.99 -11.99
C ALA A 27 5.22 -29.80 -11.20
N CYS A 28 4.04 -29.33 -11.60
CA CYS A 28 3.29 -28.30 -10.91
C CYS A 28 1.89 -28.84 -10.57
N PRO A 29 1.50 -28.94 -9.29
CA PRO A 29 0.18 -29.42 -8.90
C PRO A 29 -0.92 -28.38 -9.15
N ALA A 30 -2.16 -28.85 -9.25
CA ALA A 30 -3.33 -27.96 -9.29
C ALA A 30 -3.58 -27.31 -7.93
N GLY A 31 -4.15 -26.11 -7.94
CA GLY A 31 -4.46 -25.32 -6.75
C GLY A 31 -3.35 -24.34 -6.32
N GLU A 32 -2.15 -24.45 -6.89
CA GLU A 32 -1.04 -23.52 -6.62
C GLU A 32 -1.39 -22.10 -7.05
N THR A 33 -0.93 -21.11 -6.27
CA THR A 33 -1.21 -19.69 -6.53
C THR A 33 0.04 -18.80 -6.62
N PRO A 34 0.92 -19.03 -7.61
CA PRO A 34 2.15 -18.25 -7.73
C PRO A 34 1.88 -16.84 -8.28
N VAL A 35 2.85 -15.94 -8.12
CA VAL A 35 2.84 -14.62 -8.77
C VAL A 35 3.69 -14.70 -10.03
N LEU A 36 3.08 -14.50 -11.20
CA LEU A 36 3.81 -14.50 -12.46
C LEU A 36 4.65 -13.22 -12.57
N ARG A 37 5.97 -13.32 -12.57
CA ARG A 37 6.87 -12.16 -12.60
C ARG A 37 7.32 -11.82 -14.01
N ARG A 38 7.60 -12.84 -14.82
CA ARG A 38 8.09 -12.65 -16.17
C ARG A 38 7.55 -13.70 -17.11
N MET A 39 7.40 -13.29 -18.36
CA MET A 39 7.14 -14.18 -19.47
C MET A 39 8.06 -13.83 -20.61
N SER A 40 8.55 -14.85 -21.30
CA SER A 40 9.30 -14.68 -22.53
C SER A 40 8.98 -15.78 -23.51
N LEU A 41 9.13 -15.47 -24.78
CA LEU A 41 8.96 -16.40 -25.88
C LEU A 41 10.27 -16.50 -26.65
N ASP A 42 10.85 -17.70 -26.65
CA ASP A 42 11.99 -18.03 -27.51
C ASP A 42 11.44 -18.57 -28.84
N TRP A 43 11.48 -17.74 -29.87
CA TRP A 43 11.01 -18.10 -31.20
C TRP A 43 11.91 -19.12 -31.90
N GLY A 44 13.21 -19.16 -31.60
CA GLY A 44 14.14 -20.11 -32.18
C GLY A 44 13.90 -21.51 -31.64
N ALA A 45 13.75 -21.62 -30.32
CA ALA A 45 13.43 -22.88 -29.65
C ALA A 45 11.93 -23.23 -29.70
N GLN A 46 11.07 -22.31 -30.13
CA GLN A 46 9.61 -22.44 -30.04
C GLN A 46 9.15 -22.72 -28.60
N ARG A 47 9.70 -22.01 -27.61
CA ARG A 47 9.41 -22.23 -26.19
C ARG A 47 8.87 -21.00 -25.49
N ILE A 48 7.80 -21.17 -24.73
CA ILE A 48 7.33 -20.20 -23.73
C ILE A 48 8.08 -20.46 -22.43
N ARG A 49 8.59 -19.41 -21.80
CA ARG A 49 9.18 -19.46 -20.46
C ARG A 49 8.39 -18.55 -19.54
N LEU A 50 7.91 -19.10 -18.44
CA LEU A 50 7.26 -18.39 -17.36
C LEU A 50 8.21 -18.38 -16.16
N GLU A 51 8.49 -17.20 -15.63
CA GLU A 51 9.20 -17.05 -14.36
C GLU A 51 8.17 -16.53 -13.36
N TRP A 52 7.94 -17.31 -12.31
CA TRP A 52 6.99 -16.95 -11.28
C TRP A 52 7.61 -17.12 -9.90
N GLU A 53 6.93 -16.58 -8.91
CA GLU A 53 7.38 -16.61 -7.52
C GLU A 53 6.34 -17.36 -6.68
N ARG A 54 6.82 -18.30 -5.86
CA ARG A 54 6.02 -19.06 -4.90
C ARG A 54 6.75 -19.13 -3.57
N ASP A 55 6.08 -18.73 -2.50
CA ASP A 55 6.65 -18.70 -1.14
C ASP A 55 8.03 -17.99 -1.07
N GLY A 56 8.21 -16.93 -1.86
CA GLY A 56 9.46 -16.16 -1.96
C GLY A 56 10.57 -16.81 -2.79
N ALA A 57 10.34 -18.00 -3.36
CA ALA A 57 11.25 -18.67 -4.28
C ALA A 57 10.86 -18.40 -5.74
N ALA A 58 11.83 -17.97 -6.54
CA ALA A 58 11.66 -17.85 -7.98
C ALA A 58 11.79 -19.23 -8.63
N GLU A 59 10.77 -19.61 -9.41
CA GLU A 59 10.75 -20.83 -10.20
C GLU A 59 10.55 -20.49 -11.67
N VAL A 60 11.05 -21.37 -12.54
CA VAL A 60 10.97 -21.21 -13.98
C VAL A 60 10.31 -22.44 -14.58
N PHE A 61 9.31 -22.22 -15.42
CA PHE A 61 8.63 -23.26 -16.18
C PHE A 61 8.76 -23.01 -17.67
N SER A 62 9.10 -24.07 -18.41
CA SER A 62 9.29 -24.02 -19.86
C SER A 62 8.24 -24.86 -20.57
N PHE A 63 7.60 -24.32 -21.60
CA PHE A 63 6.60 -25.03 -22.41
C PHE A 63 6.97 -24.97 -23.88
N ASP A 64 6.95 -26.12 -24.55
CA ASP A 64 7.10 -26.15 -26.00
C ASP A 64 5.78 -25.71 -26.67
N LEU A 65 5.86 -24.74 -27.58
CA LEU A 65 4.71 -24.25 -28.35
C LEU A 65 4.05 -25.36 -29.18
N ARG A 66 4.80 -26.41 -29.52
CA ARG A 66 4.35 -27.55 -30.33
C ARG A 66 3.91 -28.75 -29.49
N ALA A 67 4.04 -28.69 -28.17
CA ALA A 67 3.59 -29.79 -27.31
C ALA A 67 2.10 -30.07 -27.56
N SER A 68 1.74 -31.35 -27.70
CA SER A 68 0.35 -31.78 -27.83
C SER A 68 -0.37 -31.90 -26.48
N GLU A 69 0.39 -31.89 -25.38
CA GLU A 69 -0.10 -32.02 -24.01
C GLU A 69 0.40 -30.85 -23.15
N GLY A 70 -0.21 -30.63 -21.98
CA GLY A 70 0.19 -29.58 -21.05
C GLY A 70 -0.18 -28.14 -21.48
N PRO A 71 0.28 -27.13 -20.73
CA PRO A 71 0.15 -25.73 -21.09
C PRO A 71 0.90 -25.43 -22.40
N GLY A 72 0.31 -24.60 -23.26
CA GLY A 72 0.89 -24.23 -24.54
C GLY A 72 0.03 -23.18 -25.24
N ASN A 73 0.44 -22.78 -26.45
CA ASN A 73 -0.24 -21.74 -27.22
C ASN A 73 -1.74 -22.05 -27.39
N GLY A 74 -2.61 -21.12 -26.99
CA GLY A 74 -4.06 -21.27 -27.07
C GLY A 74 -4.70 -22.17 -25.99
N ARG A 75 -3.89 -22.82 -25.14
CA ARG A 75 -4.36 -23.71 -24.06
C ARG A 75 -4.06 -23.17 -22.67
N MET A 76 -3.35 -22.04 -22.55
CA MET A 76 -3.00 -21.47 -21.25
C MET A 76 -4.22 -21.26 -20.34
N ARG A 77 -5.38 -20.90 -20.91
CA ARG A 77 -6.64 -20.70 -20.16
C ARG A 77 -7.17 -21.95 -19.47
N GLU A 78 -6.81 -23.13 -19.95
CA GLU A 78 -7.24 -24.39 -19.32
C GLU A 78 -6.42 -24.74 -18.08
N TYR A 79 -5.21 -24.19 -17.97
CA TYR A 79 -4.27 -24.49 -16.91
C TYR A 79 -4.12 -23.34 -15.91
N PHE A 80 -4.44 -22.11 -16.31
CA PHE A 80 -4.22 -20.93 -15.48
C PHE A 80 -5.44 -20.00 -15.47
N ALA A 81 -5.88 -19.63 -14.27
CA ALA A 81 -6.71 -18.45 -14.06
C ALA A 81 -5.83 -17.28 -13.62
N VAL A 82 -6.13 -16.08 -14.11
CA VAL A 82 -5.43 -14.84 -13.71
C VAL A 82 -6.26 -14.15 -12.65
N GLY A 83 -5.64 -13.91 -11.50
CA GLY A 83 -6.19 -13.17 -10.38
C GLY A 83 -5.78 -11.70 -10.38
N GLU A 84 -5.63 -11.15 -9.18
CA GLU A 84 -5.28 -9.76 -8.95
C GLU A 84 -3.83 -9.42 -9.34
N ALA A 85 -3.61 -8.15 -9.70
CA ALA A 85 -2.28 -7.62 -9.89
C ALA A 85 -1.56 -7.56 -8.52
N VAL A 86 -0.33 -8.07 -8.49
CA VAL A 86 0.55 -8.04 -7.32
C VAL A 86 1.75 -7.16 -7.69
N PRO A 87 1.90 -5.97 -7.09
CA PRO A 87 3.00 -5.08 -7.44
C PRO A 87 4.37 -5.74 -7.22
N ASP A 88 5.35 -5.36 -8.04
CA ASP A 88 6.72 -5.84 -7.91
C ASP A 88 7.29 -5.46 -6.52
N PRO A 89 8.00 -6.35 -5.81
CA PRO A 89 8.64 -6.02 -4.54
C PRO A 89 9.53 -4.77 -4.58
N ALA A 90 10.22 -4.52 -5.70
CA ALA A 90 11.04 -3.31 -5.90
C ALA A 90 10.15 -2.06 -6.05
N GLU A 91 9.01 -2.17 -6.74
CA GLU A 91 8.04 -1.07 -6.82
C GLU A 91 7.41 -0.80 -5.45
N GLN A 92 7.09 -1.84 -4.68
CA GLN A 92 6.61 -1.71 -3.30
C GLN A 92 7.66 -1.03 -2.41
N ALA A 93 8.92 -1.47 -2.49
CA ALA A 93 10.01 -0.88 -1.74
C ALA A 93 10.25 0.59 -2.14
N ALA A 94 10.18 0.91 -3.44
CA ALA A 94 10.30 2.28 -3.93
C ALA A 94 9.13 3.16 -3.46
N ALA A 95 7.91 2.63 -3.45
CA ALA A 95 6.74 3.34 -2.92
C ALA A 95 6.88 3.62 -1.43
N VAL A 96 7.38 2.66 -0.65
CA VAL A 96 7.68 2.85 0.78
C VAL A 96 8.80 3.88 0.98
N ALA A 97 9.87 3.80 0.18
CA ALA A 97 10.98 4.75 0.24
C ALA A 97 10.53 6.18 -0.13
N ALA A 98 9.62 6.33 -1.09
CA ALA A 98 9.04 7.62 -1.46
C ALA A 98 8.16 8.22 -0.34
N LEU A 99 7.63 7.39 0.56
CA LEU A 99 6.90 7.87 1.74
C LEU A 99 7.84 8.34 2.84
N GLU A 100 9.09 7.84 2.89
CA GLU A 100 10.04 8.15 3.95
C GLU A 100 10.33 9.66 4.00
N PRO A 101 9.98 10.34 5.10
CA PRO A 101 10.34 11.74 5.28
C PRO A 101 11.84 11.89 5.47
N PRO A 102 12.41 13.08 5.18
CA PRO A 102 13.78 13.39 5.57
C PRO A 102 13.98 13.16 7.09
N PRO A 103 15.22 12.95 7.54
CA PRO A 103 15.52 12.87 8.95
C PRO A 103 14.94 14.11 9.67
N PRO A 104 14.27 13.94 10.83
CA PRO A 104 13.78 15.08 11.57
C PRO A 104 14.97 15.95 11.97
N ALA A 105 14.78 17.26 12.03
CA ALA A 105 15.78 18.16 12.61
C ALA A 105 16.18 17.67 14.02
N ALA A 106 17.31 18.10 14.57
CA ALA A 106 17.63 17.77 15.96
C ALA A 106 16.68 18.53 16.91
N GLU A 107 16.55 19.84 16.70
CA GLU A 107 15.84 20.74 17.60
C GLU A 107 14.34 20.88 17.26
N PRO A 108 13.46 20.96 18.29
CA PRO A 108 12.05 21.25 18.08
C PRO A 108 11.83 22.57 17.34
N VAL A 109 10.88 22.58 16.41
CA VAL A 109 10.47 23.78 15.68
C VAL A 109 9.47 24.55 16.54
N ARG A 110 9.91 25.64 17.17
CA ARG A 110 9.09 26.44 18.11
C ARG A 110 8.65 27.80 17.57
N ALA A 111 9.19 28.24 16.44
CA ALA A 111 8.94 29.59 15.96
C ALA A 111 7.56 29.71 15.30
N ALA A 112 6.78 30.71 15.73
CA ALA A 112 5.51 31.07 15.11
C ALA A 112 5.71 31.32 13.60
N GLY A 113 4.82 30.77 12.78
CA GLY A 113 4.88 30.88 11.32
C GLY A 113 5.67 29.77 10.61
N ARG A 114 6.41 28.91 11.33
CA ARG A 114 7.06 27.70 10.76
C ARG A 114 6.17 26.46 10.86
N TRP A 115 4.89 26.64 10.54
CA TRP A 115 3.86 25.63 10.70
C TRP A 115 4.15 24.34 9.94
N ASP A 116 4.40 24.47 8.63
CA ASP A 116 4.56 23.32 7.75
C ASP A 116 5.81 22.52 8.12
N GLU A 117 6.88 23.19 8.54
CA GLU A 117 8.10 22.54 9.02
C GLU A 117 7.89 21.79 10.33
N ALA A 118 7.09 22.35 11.24
CA ALA A 118 6.73 21.68 12.49
C ALA A 118 5.90 20.41 12.22
N LEU A 119 4.96 20.44 11.26
CA LEU A 119 4.20 19.27 10.83
C LEU A 119 5.05 18.22 10.11
N GLU A 120 5.96 18.63 9.22
CA GLU A 120 6.90 17.71 8.58
C GLU A 120 7.81 17.04 9.61
N ARG A 121 8.19 17.76 10.67
CA ARG A 121 8.91 17.16 11.80
C ARG A 121 8.05 16.16 12.57
N VAL A 122 6.77 16.45 12.83
CA VAL A 122 5.83 15.48 13.45
C VAL A 122 5.74 14.21 12.60
N TRP A 123 5.57 14.36 11.28
CA TRP A 123 5.58 13.23 10.35
C TRP A 123 6.89 12.44 10.40
N ALA A 124 8.03 13.13 10.35
CA ALA A 124 9.35 12.51 10.39
C ALA A 124 9.66 11.74 11.67
N LEU A 125 9.16 12.22 12.82
CA LEU A 125 9.27 11.54 14.12
C LEU A 125 8.30 10.36 14.21
N ALA A 126 7.04 10.56 13.85
CA ALA A 126 6.01 9.53 13.90
C ALA A 126 6.33 8.36 12.96
N PHE A 127 6.77 8.63 11.72
CA PHE A 127 7.17 7.59 10.75
C PHE A 127 8.26 6.67 11.30
N ARG A 128 9.14 7.22 12.15
CA ARG A 128 10.25 6.49 12.81
C ARG A 128 9.87 5.89 14.16
N GLY A 129 8.58 5.91 14.53
CA GLY A 129 8.07 5.38 15.79
C GLY A 129 8.43 6.22 17.03
N ARG A 130 8.95 7.44 16.86
CA ARG A 130 9.32 8.36 17.96
C ARG A 130 8.11 9.17 18.41
N PHE A 131 7.07 8.47 18.87
CA PHE A 131 5.75 9.06 19.13
C PHE A 131 5.73 10.09 20.25
N GLU A 132 6.54 9.91 21.30
CA GLU A 132 6.63 10.87 22.40
C GLU A 132 7.18 12.22 21.94
N GLU A 133 8.25 12.20 21.15
CA GLU A 133 8.84 13.42 20.60
C GLU A 133 7.94 14.07 19.55
N ALA A 134 7.21 13.26 18.77
CA ALA A 134 6.20 13.75 17.85
C ALA A 134 5.06 14.46 18.61
N ALA A 135 4.62 13.90 19.74
CA ALA A 135 3.63 14.52 20.61
C ALA A 135 4.14 15.82 21.23
N GLU A 136 5.41 15.87 21.66
CA GLU A 136 6.03 17.11 22.14
C GLU A 136 6.07 18.19 21.06
N GLN A 137 6.48 17.84 19.83
CA GLN A 137 6.48 18.78 18.71
C GLN A 137 5.07 19.28 18.40
N LEU A 138 4.06 18.40 18.48
CA LEU A 138 2.67 18.75 18.21
C LEU A 138 2.11 19.80 19.19
N ARG A 139 2.61 19.87 20.44
CA ARG A 139 2.20 20.91 21.40
C ARG A 139 2.51 22.33 20.92
N TRP A 140 3.57 22.49 20.12
CA TRP A 140 3.95 23.78 19.52
C TRP A 140 3.19 24.06 18.22
N VAL A 141 2.66 23.01 17.60
CA VAL A 141 1.72 23.12 16.47
C VAL A 141 0.33 23.46 17.00
N ASP A 142 -0.08 23.06 18.20
CA ASP A 142 -1.45 23.31 18.67
C ASP A 142 -1.83 24.80 18.89
N GLU A 143 -0.88 25.73 18.70
CA GLU A 143 -1.13 27.18 18.72
C GLU A 143 -1.81 27.70 17.42
N GLY A 144 -1.99 26.85 16.41
CA GLY A 144 -2.68 27.21 15.16
C GLY A 144 -4.21 27.16 15.26
N PRO A 145 -4.95 27.60 14.22
CA PRO A 145 -6.41 27.43 14.18
C PRO A 145 -6.78 25.93 14.28
N ALA A 146 -7.51 25.55 15.33
CA ALA A 146 -7.90 24.16 15.61
C ALA A 146 -8.39 23.34 14.38
N PRO A 147 -9.26 23.85 13.48
CA PRO A 147 -9.68 23.06 12.31
C PRO A 147 -8.53 22.82 11.32
N ARG A 148 -7.56 23.73 11.22
CA ARG A 148 -6.35 23.54 10.40
C ARG A 148 -5.48 22.43 10.96
N VAL A 149 -5.34 22.34 12.29
CA VAL A 149 -4.57 21.27 12.96
C VAL A 149 -5.22 19.92 12.68
N ALA A 150 -6.54 19.82 12.88
CA ALA A 150 -7.29 18.60 12.67
C ALA A 150 -7.24 18.12 11.21
N ALA A 151 -7.37 19.04 10.24
CA ALA A 151 -7.22 18.73 8.82
C ALA A 151 -5.80 18.25 8.49
N ALA A 152 -4.76 18.93 8.96
CA ALA A 152 -3.37 18.53 8.70
C ALA A 152 -3.03 17.16 9.28
N LEU A 153 -3.48 16.86 10.51
CA LEU A 153 -3.31 15.53 11.10
C LEU A 153 -4.09 14.45 10.34
N THR A 154 -5.24 14.79 9.77
CA THR A 154 -6.01 13.90 8.90
C THR A 154 -5.21 13.57 7.64
N GLU A 155 -4.61 14.56 6.98
CA GLU A 155 -3.76 14.36 5.80
C GLU A 155 -2.51 13.52 6.13
N LEU A 156 -1.87 13.76 7.28
CA LEU A 156 -0.75 12.93 7.72
C LEU A 156 -1.18 11.48 7.98
N ALA A 157 -2.34 11.26 8.60
CA ALA A 157 -2.88 9.92 8.78
C ALA A 157 -3.18 9.24 7.42
N GLU A 158 -3.70 9.98 6.45
CA GLU A 158 -3.92 9.46 5.09
C GLU A 158 -2.61 9.02 4.42
N ARG A 159 -1.57 9.84 4.52
CA ARG A 159 -0.23 9.47 4.04
C ARG A 159 0.30 8.24 4.77
N ALA A 160 0.07 8.15 6.08
CA ALA A 160 0.48 7.02 6.91
C ALA A 160 -0.28 5.72 6.65
N ALA A 161 -1.44 5.76 6.00
CA ALA A 161 -2.20 4.56 5.66
C ALA A 161 -1.40 3.60 4.76
N ALA A 162 -0.48 4.14 3.96
CA ALA A 162 0.45 3.39 3.13
C ALA A 162 1.78 3.04 3.83
N ALA A 163 2.03 3.53 5.05
CA ALA A 163 3.27 3.26 5.76
C ALA A 163 3.36 1.79 6.21
N PRO A 164 4.58 1.20 6.25
CA PRO A 164 4.76 -0.20 6.68
C PRO A 164 4.28 -0.42 8.12
N ASN A 165 4.62 0.50 9.03
CA ASN A 165 4.30 0.38 10.45
C ASN A 165 2.85 0.84 10.73
N PRO A 166 1.92 -0.08 11.14
CA PRO A 166 0.54 0.28 11.47
C PRO A 166 0.41 1.33 12.57
N ALA A 167 1.34 1.33 13.52
CA ALA A 167 1.27 2.23 14.67
C ALA A 167 1.34 3.71 14.25
N VAL A 168 1.99 4.02 13.13
CA VAL A 168 2.10 5.40 12.61
C VAL A 168 0.73 5.92 12.19
N PHE A 169 -0.03 5.11 11.44
CA PHE A 169 -1.39 5.43 11.03
C PHE A 169 -2.30 5.59 12.25
N GLU A 170 -2.31 4.61 13.16
CA GLU A 170 -3.22 4.65 14.32
C GLU A 170 -2.90 5.84 15.24
N TRP A 171 -1.62 6.15 15.47
CA TRP A 171 -1.21 7.30 16.27
C TRP A 171 -1.66 8.62 15.64
N LEU A 172 -1.40 8.84 14.33
CA LEU A 172 -1.83 10.06 13.63
C LEU A 172 -3.35 10.16 13.56
N ARG A 173 -4.04 9.04 13.34
CA ARG A 173 -5.50 8.96 13.33
C ARG A 173 -6.08 9.39 14.68
N GLU A 174 -5.56 8.85 15.78
CA GLU A 174 -6.01 9.22 17.13
C GLU A 174 -5.84 10.72 17.38
N ARG A 175 -4.67 11.28 17.06
CA ARG A 175 -4.42 12.73 17.18
C ARG A 175 -5.36 13.57 16.31
N ALA A 176 -5.63 13.14 15.07
CA ALA A 176 -6.59 13.83 14.20
C ALA A 176 -8.01 13.81 14.78
N VAL A 177 -8.45 12.66 15.31
CA VAL A 177 -9.75 12.50 15.97
C VAL A 177 -9.85 13.41 17.20
N ASP A 178 -8.83 13.42 18.05
CA ASP A 178 -8.77 14.27 19.23
C ASP A 178 -8.85 15.75 18.85
N ALA A 179 -8.11 16.18 17.81
CA ALA A 179 -8.14 17.56 17.33
C ALA A 179 -9.53 17.96 16.77
N TRP A 180 -10.18 17.07 16.01
CA TRP A 180 -11.53 17.32 15.50
C TRP A 180 -12.56 17.46 16.63
N TYR A 181 -12.51 16.59 17.63
CA TYR A 181 -13.42 16.67 18.78
C TYR A 181 -13.09 17.86 19.69
N GLY A 182 -11.81 18.17 19.90
CA GLY A 182 -11.36 19.36 20.61
C GLY A 182 -11.94 20.62 19.99
N TRP A 183 -11.79 20.79 18.67
CA TRP A 183 -12.41 21.89 17.94
C TRP A 183 -13.95 21.86 18.01
N GLY A 184 -14.59 20.70 17.82
CA GLY A 184 -16.04 20.57 17.88
C GLY A 184 -16.61 20.96 19.25
N SER A 185 -15.89 20.65 20.34
CA SER A 185 -16.31 20.96 21.71
C SER A 185 -16.31 22.46 22.04
N GLN A 186 -15.58 23.28 21.27
CA GLN A 186 -15.56 24.73 21.40
C GLN A 186 -16.77 25.42 20.74
N ALA A 187 -17.77 24.66 20.29
CA ALA A 187 -19.01 25.20 19.75
C ALA A 187 -19.77 25.98 20.83
N THR A 188 -20.16 27.22 20.54
CA THR A 188 -20.83 28.10 21.51
C THR A 188 -22.36 28.03 21.44
N SER A 189 -22.90 27.35 20.42
CA SER A 189 -24.34 27.16 20.22
C SER A 189 -24.63 25.87 19.45
N GLY A 190 -25.90 25.43 19.47
CA GLY A 190 -26.32 24.27 18.67
C GLY A 190 -26.15 24.47 17.16
N GLY A 191 -26.30 25.71 16.66
CA GLY A 191 -26.08 26.04 15.25
C GLY A 191 -24.60 25.98 14.85
N ASP A 192 -23.71 26.52 15.69
CA ASP A 192 -22.25 26.43 15.51
C ASP A 192 -21.80 24.96 15.54
N GLY A 193 -22.27 24.18 16.51
CA GLY A 193 -21.98 22.75 16.58
C GLY A 193 -22.44 22.00 15.34
N ALA A 194 -23.66 22.25 14.85
CA ALA A 194 -24.17 21.65 13.63
C ALA A 194 -23.32 21.99 12.40
N ALA A 195 -22.84 23.24 12.29
CA ALA A 195 -21.94 23.66 11.22
C ALA A 195 -20.59 22.90 11.27
N ARG A 196 -19.96 22.81 12.46
CA ARG A 196 -18.69 22.09 12.63
C ARG A 196 -18.81 20.59 12.32
N MET A 197 -19.97 19.98 12.65
CA MET A 197 -20.23 18.57 12.34
C MET A 197 -20.26 18.26 10.84
N LEU A 198 -20.46 19.26 9.97
CA LEU A 198 -20.37 19.09 8.51
C LEU A 198 -18.93 18.80 8.06
N GLU A 199 -17.92 19.23 8.82
CA GLU A 199 -16.51 18.96 8.54
C GLU A 199 -16.00 17.72 9.30
N ILE A 200 -16.37 17.59 10.58
CA ILE A 200 -15.93 16.48 11.44
C ILE A 200 -16.40 15.12 10.88
N LYS A 201 -17.69 14.98 10.54
CA LYS A 201 -18.23 13.66 10.12
C LYS A 201 -17.60 13.12 8.84
N PRO A 202 -17.42 13.91 7.76
CA PRO A 202 -16.69 13.44 6.59
C PRO A 202 -15.24 13.03 6.90
N ALA A 203 -14.51 13.81 7.70
CA ALA A 203 -13.12 13.52 8.05
C ALA A 203 -13.01 12.18 8.82
N LEU A 204 -13.84 11.98 9.84
CA LEU A 204 -13.85 10.73 10.62
C LEU A 204 -14.20 9.51 9.75
N ARG A 205 -15.24 9.62 8.91
CA ARG A 205 -15.60 8.53 7.98
C ARG A 205 -14.48 8.19 7.00
N ARG A 206 -13.68 9.18 6.59
CA ARG A 206 -12.52 8.96 5.72
C ARG A 206 -11.43 8.18 6.44
N LEU A 207 -11.13 8.54 7.69
CA LEU A 207 -10.17 7.83 8.54
C LEU A 207 -10.61 6.39 8.83
N ASP A 208 -11.89 6.17 9.12
CA ASP A 208 -12.43 4.82 9.37
C ASP A 208 -12.33 3.94 8.11
N ARG A 209 -12.67 4.47 6.94
CA ARG A 209 -12.50 3.75 5.67
C ARG A 209 -11.05 3.34 5.43
N LEU A 210 -10.10 4.21 5.71
CA LEU A 210 -8.67 3.89 5.55
C LEU A 210 -8.22 2.80 6.52
N ARG A 211 -8.73 2.83 7.75
CA ARG A 211 -8.49 1.78 8.75
C ARG A 211 -9.02 0.43 8.29
N GLU A 212 -10.24 0.37 7.77
CA GLU A 212 -10.85 -0.83 7.20
C GLU A 212 -10.05 -1.37 6.01
N GLN A 213 -9.69 -0.48 5.07
CA GLN A 213 -8.87 -0.85 3.91
C GLN A 213 -7.51 -1.43 4.32
N ARG A 214 -6.90 -0.87 5.38
CA ARG A 214 -5.63 -1.37 5.91
C ARG A 214 -5.79 -2.72 6.60
N ALA A 215 -6.86 -2.91 7.38
CA ALA A 215 -7.15 -4.18 8.06
C ALA A 215 -7.47 -5.32 7.06
N ALA A 216 -7.96 -4.97 5.86
CA ALA A 216 -8.21 -5.92 4.77
C ALA A 216 -6.96 -6.28 3.95
N ARG A 217 -5.80 -5.64 4.19
CA ARG A 217 -4.54 -6.02 3.52
C ARG A 217 -3.99 -7.30 4.19
N PRO A 218 -3.70 -8.35 3.40
CA PRO A 218 -3.15 -9.60 3.91
C PRO A 218 -1.74 -9.44 4.50
#